data_AF-A0A357D042-F1
#
_entry.id   AF-A0A357D042-F1
#
_cell.length_a   1.000
_cell.length_b   1.000
_cell.length_c   1.000
_cell.angle_alpha   90.00
_cell.angle_beta   90.00
_cell.angle_gamma   90.00
#
_symmetry.space_group_name_H-M   'P 1'
#
loop_
_entity.id
_entity.type
_entity.pdbx_description
1 polymer ?
#
loop_
_entity_poly.entity_id
_entity_poly.type
_entity_poly.pdbx_seq_one_letter_code
_entity_poly.pdbx_strand_id
1 'polypeptide(L)'
;MSILDAIKKSVLEGFSAEISVSDILFSLGIAFLAGLFILLIYRITFKGISFNRSFEGTLLMISTISALIVLTISSNLALSLGMVGALSIVRFRTAIKEASDTAFMFWAVAA
;
A
#
# COMPACT_ATOMS: atom_id res chain seq x y z
N MET A 1 13.22 31.74 11.29
CA MET A 1 12.50 31.27 10.08
C MET A 1 11.40 30.34 10.55
N SER A 2 10.15 30.70 10.31
CA SER A 2 9.00 30.12 10.99
C SER A 2 8.72 28.71 10.48
N ILE A 3 8.36 27.78 11.38
CA ILE A 3 7.86 26.43 11.06
C ILE A 3 6.68 26.51 10.08
N LEU A 4 5.91 27.61 10.16
CA LEU A 4 4.82 27.92 9.24
C LEU A 4 5.29 28.16 7.79
N ASP A 5 6.49 28.72 7.59
CA ASP A 5 7.05 28.94 6.24
C ASP A 5 7.61 27.65 5.65
N ALA A 6 8.21 26.78 6.48
CA ALA A 6 8.67 25.46 6.07
C ALA A 6 7.50 24.56 5.65
N ILE A 7 6.40 24.58 6.41
CA ILE A 7 5.16 23.86 6.07
C ILE A 7 4.52 24.46 4.81
N LYS A 8 4.43 25.78 4.71
CA LYS A 8 3.81 26.43 3.54
C LYS A 8 4.60 26.19 2.26
N LYS A 9 5.94 26.18 2.32
CA LYS A 9 6.81 25.87 1.18
C LYS A 9 6.75 24.39 0.79
N SER A 10 6.82 23.46 1.76
CA SER A 10 6.64 22.03 1.52
C SER A 10 5.26 21.69 0.94
N VAL A 11 4.21 22.41 1.37
CA VAL A 11 2.86 22.24 0.85
C VAL A 11 2.74 22.80 -0.57
N LEU A 12 3.30 23.97 -0.87
CA LEU A 12 3.28 24.56 -2.22
C LEU A 12 4.14 23.79 -3.24
N GLU A 13 5.27 23.22 -2.81
CA GLU A 13 6.17 22.44 -3.65
C GLU A 13 5.59 21.02 -3.95
N GLY A 14 4.73 20.50 -3.07
CA GLY A 14 3.93 19.30 -3.31
C GLY A 14 2.84 19.44 -4.38
N PHE A 15 2.40 20.68 -4.68
CA PHE A 15 1.48 20.95 -5.80
C PHE A 15 2.16 20.94 -7.18
N SER A 16 3.49 21.00 -7.23
CA SER A 16 4.30 21.06 -8.47
C SER A 16 4.96 19.72 -8.84
N ALA A 17 4.49 18.60 -8.30
CA ALA A 17 4.82 17.31 -8.86
C ALA A 17 4.01 17.13 -10.15
N GLU A 18 4.56 17.52 -11.30
CA GLU A 18 4.09 17.07 -12.60
C GLU A 18 4.29 15.55 -12.67
N ILE A 19 3.35 14.79 -12.11
CA ILE A 19 3.36 13.33 -12.18
C ILE A 19 3.15 12.98 -13.66
N SER A 20 4.23 12.61 -14.33
CA SER A 20 4.18 12.16 -15.72
C SER A 20 3.49 10.80 -15.79
N VAL A 21 2.71 10.58 -16.85
CA VAL A 21 2.05 9.29 -17.13
C VAL A 21 3.06 8.13 -17.18
N SER A 22 4.31 8.42 -17.54
CA SER A 22 5.42 7.45 -17.50
C SER A 22 5.69 6.92 -16.09
N ASP A 23 5.67 7.78 -15.09
CA ASP A 23 6.04 7.45 -13.72
C ASP A 23 4.95 6.64 -13.04
N ILE A 24 3.69 6.94 -13.39
CA ILE A 24 2.52 6.15 -12.99
C ILE A 24 2.67 4.71 -13.50
N LEU A 25 2.96 4.54 -14.79
CA LEU A 25 3.06 3.23 -15.42
C LEU A 25 4.24 2.42 -14.88
N PHE A 26 5.35 3.09 -14.60
CA PHE A 26 6.55 2.46 -14.01
C PHE A 26 6.31 2.02 -12.56
N SER A 27 5.67 2.89 -11.75
CA SER A 27 5.29 2.58 -10.37
C SER A 27 4.31 1.40 -10.30
N LEU A 28 3.30 1.39 -11.17
CA LEU A 28 2.33 0.30 -11.25
C LEU A 28 2.99 -1.03 -11.65
N GLY A 29 3.96 -1.00 -12.55
CA GLY A 29 4.75 -2.17 -12.94
C GLY A 29 5.58 -2.74 -11.80
N ILE A 30 6.24 -1.88 -11.02
CA ILE A 30 7.03 -2.28 -9.85
C ILE A 30 6.12 -2.86 -8.76
N ALA A 31 4.98 -2.22 -8.49
CA ALA A 31 4.00 -2.70 -7.52
C ALA A 31 3.44 -4.08 -7.90
N PHE A 32 3.14 -4.29 -9.19
CA PHE A 32 2.68 -5.58 -9.67
C PHE A 32 3.74 -6.68 -9.50
N LEU A 33 5.02 -6.37 -9.79
CA LEU A 33 6.15 -7.28 -9.54
C LEU A 33 6.33 -7.59 -8.05
N ALA A 34 6.21 -6.58 -7.18
CA ALA A 34 6.26 -6.77 -5.73
C ALA A 34 5.10 -7.64 -5.22
N GLY A 35 3.88 -7.39 -5.70
CA GLY A 35 2.71 -8.22 -5.39
C GLY A 35 2.88 -9.68 -5.83
N LEU A 36 3.48 -9.92 -7.00
CA LEU A 36 3.84 -11.27 -7.45
C LEU A 36 4.89 -11.92 -6.56
N PHE A 37 5.89 -11.17 -6.11
CA PHE A 37 6.92 -11.65 -5.19
C PHE A 37 6.32 -12.08 -3.84
N ILE A 38 5.42 -11.27 -3.28
CA ILE A 38 4.71 -11.60 -2.04
C ILE A 38 3.84 -12.84 -2.22
N LEU A 39 3.15 -12.98 -3.37
CA LEU A 39 2.36 -14.17 -3.69
C LEU A 39 3.23 -15.44 -3.76
N LEU A 40 4.42 -15.33 -4.34
CA LEU A 40 5.37 -16.46 -4.42
C LEU A 40 5.82 -16.90 -3.02
N ILE A 41 6.13 -15.94 -2.13
CA ILE A 41 6.49 -16.24 -0.74
C ILE A 41 5.30 -16.83 0.02
N TYR A 42 4.11 -16.30 -0.19
CA TYR A 42 2.87 -16.85 0.39
C TYR A 42 2.71 -18.32 0.01
N ARG A 43 2.87 -18.64 -1.28
CA ARG A 43 2.76 -20.02 -1.79
C ARG A 43 3.79 -20.98 -1.22
N ILE A 44 5.03 -20.53 -1.00
CA ILE A 44 6.10 -21.33 -0.39
C ILE A 44 5.85 -21.52 1.12
N THR A 45 5.30 -20.49 1.78
CA THR A 45 5.09 -20.47 3.24
C THR A 45 3.81 -21.22 3.63
N PHE A 46 2.89 -21.44 2.69
CA PHE A 46 1.61 -22.08 2.95
C PHE A 46 1.77 -23.57 3.32
N LYS A 47 1.65 -23.87 4.61
CA LYS A 47 1.69 -25.25 5.18
C LYS A 47 0.34 -25.72 5.74
N GLY A 48 -0.75 -24.98 5.52
CA GLY A 48 -2.08 -25.23 6.11
C GLY A 48 -3.06 -26.04 5.24
N ILE A 49 -4.08 -26.62 5.89
CA ILE A 49 -5.09 -27.55 5.32
C ILE A 49 -6.16 -26.80 4.47
N SER A 50 -6.29 -25.49 4.62
CA SER A 50 -7.29 -24.67 3.90
C SER A 50 -6.65 -23.63 2.98
N PHE A 51 -6.29 -24.06 1.78
CA PHE A 51 -5.84 -23.17 0.71
C PHE A 51 -7.03 -22.41 0.11
N ASN A 52 -7.09 -21.09 0.29
CA ASN A 52 -8.11 -20.26 -0.34
C ASN A 52 -7.53 -19.55 -1.57
N ARG A 53 -7.85 -20.06 -2.77
CA ARG A 53 -7.45 -19.42 -4.05
C ARG A 53 -7.91 -17.97 -4.17
N SER A 54 -9.00 -17.58 -3.49
CA SER A 54 -9.47 -16.20 -3.49
C SER A 54 -8.51 -15.27 -2.75
N PHE A 55 -7.79 -15.76 -1.74
CA PHE A 55 -6.86 -14.94 -0.95
C PHE A 55 -5.62 -14.53 -1.75
N GLU A 56 -5.03 -15.45 -2.53
CA GLU A 56 -3.89 -15.15 -3.40
C GLU A 56 -4.19 -14.00 -4.39
N GLY A 57 -5.36 -14.04 -5.02
CA GLY A 57 -5.81 -12.98 -5.92
C GLY A 57 -6.04 -11.65 -5.21
N THR A 58 -6.53 -11.70 -3.96
CA THR A 58 -6.76 -10.49 -3.15
C THR A 58 -5.42 -9.83 -2.77
N LEU A 59 -4.38 -10.62 -2.51
CA LEU A 59 -3.05 -10.12 -2.13
C LEU A 59 -2.40 -9.31 -3.26
N LEU A 60 -2.48 -9.82 -4.49
CA LEU A 60 -1.99 -9.13 -5.69
C LEU A 60 -2.78 -7.85 -5.98
N MET A 61 -4.11 -7.89 -5.82
CA MET A 61 -4.96 -6.71 -5.99
C MET A 61 -4.65 -5.63 -4.95
N ILE A 62 -4.48 -6.01 -3.68
CA ILE A 62 -4.17 -5.05 -2.60
C ILE A 62 -2.86 -4.31 -2.87
N SER A 63 -1.80 -5.00 -3.30
CA SER A 63 -0.51 -4.37 -3.62
C SER A 63 -0.59 -3.42 -4.83
N THR A 64 -1.38 -3.78 -5.84
CA THR A 64 -1.58 -2.89 -7.00
C THR A 64 -2.41 -1.64 -6.63
N ILE A 65 -3.41 -1.82 -5.76
CA ILE A 65 -4.26 -0.73 -5.27
C ILE A 65 -3.48 0.20 -4.32
N SER A 66 -2.60 -0.34 -3.45
CA SER A 66 -1.78 0.48 -2.56
C SER A 66 -0.87 1.43 -3.33
N ALA A 67 -0.25 0.97 -4.43
CA ALA A 67 0.60 1.80 -5.27
C ALA A 67 -0.16 2.96 -5.94
N LEU A 68 -1.39 2.70 -6.40
CA LEU A 68 -2.27 3.76 -6.91
C LEU A 68 -2.63 4.79 -5.83
N ILE A 69 -2.91 4.30 -4.61
CA ILE A 69 -3.21 5.15 -3.46
C ILE A 69 -1.99 6.03 -3.12
N VAL A 70 -0.80 5.45 -2.98
CA VAL A 70 0.44 6.17 -2.64
C VAL A 70 0.78 7.24 -3.69
N LEU A 71 0.64 6.89 -4.97
CA LEU A 71 0.85 7.83 -6.07
C LEU A 71 -0.11 9.02 -6.02
N THR A 72 -1.40 8.77 -5.77
CA THR A 72 -2.42 9.83 -5.65
C THR A 72 -2.14 10.74 -4.45
N ILE A 73 -1.63 10.16 -3.37
CA ILE A 73 -1.35 10.82 -2.10
C ILE A 73 -0.06 11.65 -2.12
N SER A 74 0.92 11.30 -2.97
CA SER A 74 2.24 11.96 -2.99
C SER A 74 2.16 13.49 -3.18
N SER A 75 1.07 14.00 -3.74
CA SER A 75 0.82 15.43 -3.92
C SER A 75 0.39 16.17 -2.64
N ASN A 76 -0.07 15.46 -1.61
CA ASN A 76 -0.61 16.07 -0.40
C ASN A 76 -0.19 15.32 0.87
N LEU A 77 0.86 15.86 1.51
CA LEU A 77 1.44 15.34 2.74
C LEU A 77 0.42 15.23 3.90
N ALA A 78 -0.54 16.14 3.97
CA ALA A 78 -1.60 16.11 4.98
C ALA A 78 -2.62 14.99 4.73
N LEU A 79 -2.94 14.71 3.46
CA LEU A 79 -3.82 13.62 3.05
C LEU A 79 -3.15 12.25 3.24
N SER A 80 -1.82 12.18 3.02
CA SER A 80 -1.00 10.99 3.30
C SER A 80 -1.02 10.58 4.77
N LEU A 81 -0.74 11.53 5.65
CA LEU A 81 -0.69 11.30 7.08
C LEU A 81 -2.04 10.85 7.65
N GLY A 82 -3.15 11.35 7.09
CA GLY A 82 -4.51 10.97 7.45
C GLY A 82 -4.87 9.52 7.10
N MET A 83 -4.40 9.00 5.96
CA MET A 83 -4.75 7.65 5.51
C MET A 83 -3.98 6.55 6.26
N VAL A 84 -2.69 6.79 6.58
CA VAL A 84 -1.89 5.88 7.42
C VAL A 84 -2.47 5.79 8.84
N GLY A 85 -2.98 6.91 9.37
CA GLY A 85 -3.69 6.95 10.66
C GLY A 85 -5.00 6.16 10.64
N ALA A 86 -5.75 6.19 9.53
CA ALA A 86 -6.99 5.44 9.38
C ALA A 86 -6.75 3.92 9.28
N LEU A 87 -5.72 3.50 8.54
CA LEU A 87 -5.33 2.09 8.45
C LEU A 87 -4.94 1.50 9.81
N SER A 88 -4.39 2.34 10.70
CA SER A 88 -4.01 1.95 12.07
C SER A 88 -5.20 1.62 12.99
N ILE A 89 -6.44 1.96 12.58
CA ILE A 89 -7.67 1.74 13.36
C ILE A 89 -8.44 0.48 12.88
N VAL A 90 -7.93 -0.27 11.89
CA VAL A 90 -8.62 -1.44 11.34
C VAL A 90 -8.83 -2.51 12.43
N ARG A 91 -10.06 -2.54 12.98
CA ARG A 91 -10.51 -3.52 13.97
C ARG A 91 -11.08 -4.72 13.24
N PHE A 92 -10.34 -5.83 13.24
CA PHE A 92 -10.87 -7.12 12.81
C PHE A 92 -11.94 -7.58 13.81
N ARG A 93 -13.22 -7.37 13.46
CA ARG A 93 -14.37 -7.76 14.30
C ARG A 93 -14.71 -9.25 14.20
N THR A 94 -14.03 -9.98 13.32
CA THR A 94 -14.14 -11.44 13.15
C THR A 94 -12.77 -12.07 13.33
N ALA A 95 -12.73 -13.27 13.90
CA ALA A 95 -11.50 -14.01 14.06
C ALA A 95 -10.89 -14.32 12.69
N ILE A 96 -9.72 -13.75 12.43
CA ILE A 96 -8.89 -14.10 11.28
C ILE A 96 -8.44 -15.55 11.48
N LYS A 97 -8.65 -16.39 10.46
CA LYS A 97 -8.40 -17.84 10.54
C LYS A 97 -6.92 -18.16 10.79
N GLU A 98 -5.99 -17.41 10.18
CA GLU A 98 -4.56 -17.54 10.43
C GLU A 98 -3.89 -16.15 10.52
N ALA A 99 -3.09 -15.92 11.57
CA ALA A 99 -2.36 -14.67 11.74
C ALA A 99 -1.31 -14.41 10.63
N SER A 100 -0.83 -15.47 9.98
CA SER A 100 0.04 -15.44 8.80
C SER A 100 -0.58 -14.64 7.66
N ASP A 101 -1.84 -14.92 7.30
CA ASP A 101 -2.58 -14.22 6.23
C ASP A 101 -2.64 -12.71 6.49
N THR A 102 -2.86 -12.29 7.74
CA THR A 102 -2.89 -10.86 8.09
C THR A 102 -1.52 -10.20 7.96
N ALA A 103 -0.44 -10.87 8.35
CA ALA A 103 0.91 -10.36 8.15
C ALA A 103 1.21 -10.15 6.66
N PHE A 104 0.81 -11.09 5.79
CA PHE A 104 0.96 -10.96 4.35
C PHE A 104 0.10 -9.82 3.77
N MET A 105 -1.13 -9.61 4.26
CA MET A 105 -1.96 -8.48 3.84
C MET A 105 -1.31 -7.13 4.19
N PHE A 106 -0.80 -6.97 5.42
CA PHE A 106 -0.10 -5.74 5.80
C PHE A 106 1.19 -5.55 5.01
N TRP A 107 1.92 -6.64 4.70
CA TRP A 107 3.09 -6.56 3.85
C TRP A 107 2.75 -6.12 2.43
N ALA A 108 1.65 -6.63 1.85
CA ALA A 108 1.18 -6.22 0.53
C ALA A 108 0.74 -4.75 0.47
N VAL A 109 0.23 -4.18 1.57
CA VAL A 109 -0.10 -2.75 1.65
C VAL A 109 1.15 -1.87 1.79
N ALA A 110 2.19 -2.39 2.45
CA ALA A 110 3.44 -1.65 2.71
C ALA A 110 4.46 -1.72 1.56
N ALA A 111 4.31 -2.66 0.63
CA ALA A 111 5.15 -2.84 -0.56
C ALA A 111 4.77 -1.87 -1.68
#